data_AF-A0A7S2Z0B0-F1
#
_entry.id   AF-A0A7S2Z0B0-F1
#
_cell.length_a   1.000
_cell.length_b   1.000
_cell.length_c   1.000
_cell.angle_alpha   90.00
_cell.angle_beta   90.00
_cell.angle_gamma   90.00
#
_symmetry.space_group_name_H-M   'P 1'
#
loop_
_entity.id
_entity.type
_entity.pdbx_description
1 polymer ?
#
loop_
_entity_poly.entity_id
_entity_poly.type
_entity_poly.pdbx_seq_one_letter_code
_entity_poly.pdbx_strand_id
1 'polypeptide(L)'
;VGDAEYSFHHKADAIAGSLIKNPGGGIAPRGGYVAGTPAAVGASLRRLAAPGVTGSAVDGETMRLIFQGLWLAPGSVAESVKGGMLLAYLAERMLGVTASPGAAFD
;
A
#
# COMPACT_ATOMS: atom_id res chain seq x y z
N VAL A 1 3.63 26.57 4.85
CA VAL A 1 4.61 25.49 5.01
C VAL A 1 4.93 25.03 3.60
N GLY A 2 6.21 25.06 3.23
CA GLY A 2 6.70 25.40 1.90
C GLY A 2 6.25 24.52 0.73
N ASP A 3 6.35 25.13 -0.46
CA ASP A 3 6.19 24.54 -1.79
C ASP A 3 7.27 23.48 -2.08
N ALA A 4 7.35 22.44 -1.25
CA ALA A 4 8.10 21.25 -1.61
C ALA A 4 7.36 20.56 -2.75
N GLU A 5 8.00 20.49 -3.92
CA GLU A 5 7.52 19.72 -5.07
C GLU A 5 7.50 18.23 -4.68
N TYR A 6 6.41 17.77 -4.05
CA TYR A 6 6.16 16.37 -3.78
C TYR A 6 5.82 15.68 -5.09
N SER A 7 6.86 15.31 -5.84
CA SER A 7 6.72 14.45 -7.00
C SER A 7 7.02 13.02 -6.58
N PHE A 8 6.08 12.08 -6.83
CA PHE A 8 6.43 10.67 -6.80
C PHE A 8 7.59 10.42 -7.77
N HIS A 9 8.39 9.39 -7.52
CA HIS A 9 9.51 9.01 -8.38
C HIS A 9 9.15 8.91 -9.88
N HIS A 10 7.86 8.71 -10.21
CA HIS A 10 7.34 8.65 -11.58
C HIS A 10 6.23 9.66 -11.89
N LYS A 11 6.15 10.79 -11.16
CA LYS A 11 5.26 11.94 -11.43
C LYS A 11 3.75 11.63 -11.49
N ALA A 12 3.28 10.57 -10.83
CA ALA A 12 1.84 10.40 -10.63
C ALA A 12 1.29 11.56 -9.78
N ASP A 13 0.07 12.05 -10.07
CA ASP A 13 -0.55 13.09 -9.24
C ASP A 13 -1.14 12.53 -7.95
N ALA A 14 -1.54 11.26 -7.96
CA ALA A 14 -2.01 10.53 -6.80
C ALA A 14 -1.83 9.02 -6.97
N ILE A 15 -1.61 8.34 -5.85
CA ILE A 15 -1.75 6.90 -5.69
C ILE A 15 -2.74 6.63 -4.55
N ALA A 16 -3.41 5.49 -4.64
CA ALA A 16 -4.31 5.04 -3.59
C ALA A 16 -4.19 3.52 -3.40
N GLY A 17 -4.55 3.04 -2.22
CA GLY A 17 -4.57 1.62 -1.95
C GLY A 17 -5.18 1.27 -0.60
N SER A 18 -5.26 -0.03 -0.32
CA SER A 18 -5.85 -0.55 0.91
C SER A 18 -4.79 -0.76 1.99
N LEU A 19 -5.12 -0.40 3.23
CA LEU A 19 -4.29 -0.68 4.39
C LEU A 19 -4.39 -2.13 4.85
N ILE A 20 -5.39 -2.93 4.42
CA ILE A 20 -5.39 -4.39 4.72
C ILE A 20 -4.51 -5.19 3.74
N LYS A 21 -3.72 -4.51 2.92
CA LYS A 21 -2.76 -5.09 1.96
C LYS A 21 -1.35 -4.72 2.38
N ASN A 22 -0.43 -4.63 1.42
CA ASN A 22 0.99 -4.41 1.62
C ASN A 22 1.32 -3.33 2.67
N PRO A 23 0.75 -2.10 2.61
CA PRO A 23 1.13 -1.04 3.54
C PRO A 23 0.67 -1.25 4.99
N GLY A 24 -0.22 -2.21 5.27
CA GLY A 24 -0.66 -2.52 6.64
C GLY A 24 0.18 -3.53 7.38
N GLY A 25 1.20 -4.11 6.72
CA GLY A 25 2.09 -5.09 7.34
C GLY A 25 1.38 -6.31 7.93
N GLY A 26 0.17 -6.63 7.46
CA GLY A 26 -0.66 -7.73 7.97
C GLY A 26 -1.36 -7.47 9.31
N ILE A 27 -1.20 -6.29 9.92
CA ILE A 27 -1.78 -5.97 11.24
C ILE A 27 -2.77 -4.81 11.24
N ALA A 28 -2.78 -3.98 10.20
CA ALA A 28 -3.78 -2.92 10.08
C ALA A 28 -5.17 -3.57 9.88
N PRO A 29 -6.17 -3.27 10.74
CA PRO A 29 -7.44 -4.00 10.74
C PRO A 29 -8.38 -3.59 9.59
N ARG A 30 -8.23 -2.37 9.07
CA ARG A 30 -9.05 -1.75 8.02
C ARG A 30 -8.39 -0.49 7.48
N GLY A 31 -9.00 0.09 6.45
CA GLY A 31 -8.68 1.43 5.96
C GLY A 31 -8.05 1.44 4.57
N GLY A 32 -7.80 2.66 4.10
CA GLY A 32 -7.15 2.93 2.83
C GLY A 32 -6.31 4.21 2.93
N TYR A 33 -5.44 4.42 1.95
CA TYR A 33 -4.61 5.60 1.85
C TYR A 33 -4.78 6.26 0.49
N VAL A 34 -4.60 7.57 0.47
CA VAL A 34 -4.35 8.37 -0.74
C VAL A 34 -3.11 9.20 -0.46
N ALA A 35 -2.13 9.15 -1.36
CA ALA A 35 -0.92 9.96 -1.29
C ALA A 35 -0.69 10.63 -2.65
N GLY A 36 -0.19 11.86 -2.66
CA GLY A 36 0.06 12.60 -3.90
C GLY A 36 0.09 14.10 -3.70
N THR A 37 -0.19 14.83 -4.78
CA THR A 37 -0.19 16.29 -4.78
C THR A 37 -1.23 16.85 -3.80
N PRO A 38 -0.99 18.04 -3.21
CA PRO A 38 -1.97 18.67 -2.31
C PRO A 38 -3.36 18.84 -2.95
N ALA A 39 -3.40 19.15 -4.25
CA ALA A 39 -4.65 19.27 -5.00
C ALA A 39 -5.42 17.96 -5.06
N ALA A 40 -4.73 16.85 -5.38
CA ALA A 40 -5.35 15.54 -5.49
C ALA A 40 -5.80 14.99 -4.12
N VAL A 41 -4.94 15.05 -3.09
CA VAL A 41 -5.29 14.64 -1.72
C VAL A 41 -6.46 15.47 -1.19
N GLY A 42 -6.45 16.79 -1.41
CA GLY A 42 -7.55 17.67 -1.01
C GLY A 42 -8.87 17.34 -1.72
N ALA A 43 -8.83 16.99 -3.00
CA ALA A 43 -10.01 16.54 -3.74
C ALA A 43 -10.56 15.23 -3.18
N SER A 44 -9.69 14.25 -2.87
CA SER A 44 -10.11 12.99 -2.25
C SER A 44 -10.72 13.19 -0.86
N LEU A 45 -10.15 14.07 -0.04
CA LEU A 45 -10.69 14.40 1.29
C LEU A 45 -12.10 15.00 1.19
N ARG A 46 -12.31 15.98 0.29
CA ARG A 46 -13.63 16.58 0.04
C ARG A 46 -14.66 15.56 -0.43
N ARG A 47 -14.24 14.53 -1.17
CA ARG A 47 -15.11 13.44 -1.65
C ARG A 47 -15.44 12.44 -0.55
N LEU A 48 -14.47 12.13 0.32
CA LEU A 48 -14.62 11.16 1.42
C LEU A 48 -15.49 11.72 2.54
N ALA A 49 -15.28 13.00 2.88
CA ALA A 49 -15.99 13.69 3.94
C ALA A 49 -17.14 14.54 3.36
N ALA A 50 -17.23 15.80 3.76
CA ALA A 50 -18.17 16.79 3.24
C ALA A 50 -17.43 18.11 2.93
N PRO A 51 -18.01 19.01 2.12
CA PRO A 51 -17.42 20.33 1.87
C PRO A 51 -17.11 21.07 3.18
N GLY A 52 -15.88 21.56 3.31
CA GLY A 52 -15.41 22.27 4.52
C GLY A 52 -14.86 21.38 5.63
N VAL A 53 -15.01 20.06 5.55
CA VAL A 53 -14.44 19.12 6.53
C VAL A 53 -13.00 18.77 6.15
N THR A 54 -12.06 18.99 7.07
CA THR A 54 -10.63 18.79 6.84
C THR A 54 -10.01 17.66 7.66
N GLY A 55 -10.81 16.91 8.44
CA GLY A 55 -10.30 15.85 9.31
C GLY A 55 -11.31 14.75 9.60
N SER A 56 -10.80 13.63 10.11
CA SER A 56 -11.57 12.49 10.62
C SER A 56 -10.98 12.06 11.95
N ALA A 57 -11.81 11.57 12.87
CA ALA A 57 -11.34 10.87 14.06
C ALA A 57 -11.07 9.40 13.70
N VAL A 58 -9.86 8.92 14.00
CA VAL A 58 -9.52 7.49 14.05
C VAL A 58 -9.14 7.22 15.50
N ASP A 59 -9.63 6.13 16.08
CA ASP A 59 -9.29 5.78 17.46
C ASP A 59 -7.79 5.51 17.61
N GLY A 60 -7.25 5.74 18.81
CA GLY A 60 -5.82 5.65 19.06
C GLY A 60 -5.23 4.27 18.82
N GLU A 61 -6.02 3.22 19.03
CA GLU A 61 -5.58 1.83 18.82
C GLU A 61 -5.46 1.52 17.33
N THR A 62 -6.46 1.89 16.52
CA THR A 62 -6.37 1.79 15.07
C THR A 62 -5.20 2.63 14.53
N MET A 63 -4.94 3.82 15.07
CA MET A 63 -3.77 4.61 14.67
C MET A 63 -2.45 3.91 14.98
N ARG A 64 -2.31 3.36 16.20
CA ARG A 64 -1.14 2.57 16.60
C ARG A 64 -0.88 1.42 15.63
N LEU A 65 -1.92 0.66 15.28
CA LEU A 65 -1.82 -0.48 14.37
C LEU A 65 -1.48 -0.06 12.93
N ILE A 66 -2.01 1.07 12.45
CA ILE A 66 -1.67 1.60 11.12
C ILE A 66 -0.18 1.98 11.06
N PHE A 67 0.32 2.71 12.06
CA PHE A 67 1.74 3.10 12.08
C PHE A 67 2.68 1.90 12.26
N GLN A 68 2.34 0.99 13.16
CA GLN A 68 3.12 -0.25 13.36
C GLN A 68 3.09 -1.10 12.08
N GLY A 69 1.94 -1.19 11.41
CA GLY A 69 1.78 -1.93 10.17
C GLY A 69 2.62 -1.35 9.05
N LEU A 70 2.64 -0.03 8.92
CA LEU A 70 3.48 0.67 7.94
C LEU A 70 4.97 0.44 8.18
N TRP A 71 5.41 0.40 9.45
CA TRP A 71 6.78 0.09 9.81
C TRP A 71 7.18 -1.35 9.43
N LEU A 72 6.29 -2.32 9.65
CA LEU A 72 6.52 -3.73 9.33
C LEU A 72 6.32 -4.07 7.85
N ALA A 73 5.64 -3.22 7.09
CA ALA A 73 5.21 -3.47 5.72
C ALA A 73 6.35 -3.91 4.77
N PRO A 74 7.54 -3.28 4.73
CA PRO A 74 8.60 -3.68 3.80
C PRO A 74 9.05 -5.14 4.01
N GLY A 75 9.16 -5.58 5.26
CA GLY A 75 9.49 -6.96 5.60
C GLY A 75 8.38 -7.93 5.20
N SER A 76 7.13 -7.62 5.55
CA SER A 76 5.96 -8.46 5.21
C SER A 76 5.78 -8.64 3.69
N VAL A 77 6.03 -7.59 2.92
CA VAL A 77 6.01 -7.64 1.44
C VAL A 77 7.14 -8.50 0.91
N ALA A 78 8.36 -8.34 1.42
CA ALA A 78 9.50 -9.16 1.00
C ALA A 78 9.25 -10.66 1.22
N GLU A 79 8.68 -11.02 2.37
CA GLU A 79 8.30 -12.42 2.65
C GLU A 79 7.21 -12.93 1.69
N SER A 80 6.21 -12.11 1.39
CA SER A 80 5.15 -12.47 0.43
C SER A 80 5.69 -12.67 -0.99
N VAL A 81 6.63 -11.81 -1.43
CA VAL A 81 7.27 -11.93 -2.75
C VAL A 81 8.12 -13.20 -2.83
N LYS A 82 8.97 -13.47 -1.83
CA LYS A 82 9.78 -14.70 -1.77
C LYS A 82 8.89 -15.95 -1.81
N GLY A 83 7.77 -15.94 -1.08
CA GLY A 83 6.80 -17.05 -1.11
C GLY A 83 6.19 -17.26 -2.49
N GLY A 84 5.80 -16.18 -3.17
CA GLY A 84 5.31 -16.23 -4.55
C GLY A 84 6.36 -16.78 -5.54
N MET A 85 7.62 -16.34 -5.42
CA MET A 85 8.71 -16.83 -6.27
C MET A 85 9.00 -18.32 -6.04
N LEU A 86 9.03 -18.76 -4.77
CA LEU A 86 9.21 -20.18 -4.44
C LEU A 86 8.06 -21.02 -5.01
N LEU A 87 6.81 -20.55 -4.87
CA LEU A 87 5.65 -21.26 -5.41
C LEU A 87 5.71 -21.38 -6.93
N ALA A 88 6.06 -20.29 -7.64
CA ALA A 88 6.24 -20.32 -9.09
C ALA A 88 7.32 -21.32 -9.51
N TYR A 89 8.46 -21.32 -8.81
CA TYR A 89 9.55 -22.28 -9.06
C TYR A 89 9.10 -23.73 -8.89
N LEU A 90 8.42 -24.05 -7.79
CA LEU A 90 7.94 -25.41 -7.52
C LEU A 90 6.88 -25.85 -8.53
N ALA A 91 5.92 -24.97 -8.85
CA ALA A 91 4.86 -25.24 -9.81
C ALA A 91 5.44 -25.63 -11.18
N GLU A 92 6.38 -24.85 -11.70
CA GLU A 92 6.94 -25.08 -13.03
C GLU A 92 7.94 -26.24 -13.06
N ARG A 93 8.87 -26.30 -12.09
CA ARG A 93 10.01 -27.23 -12.12
C ARG A 93 9.69 -28.62 -11.60
N MET A 94 8.71 -28.73 -10.69
CA MET A 94 8.39 -30.00 -10.04
C MET A 94 7.02 -30.55 -10.43
N LEU A 95 6.06 -29.67 -10.73
CA LEU A 95 4.67 -30.08 -10.99
C LEU A 95 4.27 -29.97 -12.47
N GLY A 96 5.07 -29.31 -13.31
CA GLY A 96 4.74 -29.08 -14.72
C GLY A 96 3.55 -28.15 -14.92
N VAL A 97 3.23 -27.30 -13.93
CA VAL A 97 2.15 -26.32 -13.97
C VAL A 97 2.73 -24.95 -14.30
N THR A 98 2.19 -24.29 -15.32
CA THR A 98 2.59 -22.94 -15.70
C THR A 98 2.22 -21.93 -14.61
N ALA A 99 3.17 -21.10 -14.19
CA ALA A 99 2.95 -19.99 -13.27
C ALA A 99 2.96 -18.64 -14.00
N SER A 100 2.31 -17.63 -13.42
CA SER A 100 2.32 -16.26 -13.94
C SER A 100 2.23 -15.26 -12.77
N PRO A 101 3.26 -14.42 -12.53
CA PRO A 101 4.58 -14.46 -13.17
C PRO A 101 5.30 -15.80 -12.94
N GLY A 102 6.06 -16.24 -13.94
CA GLY A 102 6.77 -17.53 -13.93
C GLY A 102 8.02 -17.53 -13.05
N ALA A 103 8.70 -18.66 -12.93
CA ALA A 103 9.89 -18.79 -12.08
C ALA A 103 11.14 -18.07 -12.62
N ALA A 104 11.13 -17.72 -13.90
CA ALA A 104 12.14 -16.87 -14.52
C ALA A 104 11.85 -15.41 -14.16
N PHE A 105 12.43 -14.95 -13.06
CA PHE A 105 12.64 -13.53 -12.83
C PHE A 105 14.10 -13.25 -13.20
N ASP A 106 14.33 -12.77 -14.42
CA ASP A 106 15.57 -12.14 -14.83
C ASP A 106 15.65 -10.67 -14.37
#